data_AF-A0A0D6L5E5-F1
#
_entry.id   AF-A0A0D6L5E5-F1
#
_cell.length_a   1.000
_cell.length_b   1.000
_cell.length_c   1.000
_cell.angle_alpha   90.00
_cell.angle_beta   90.00
_cell.angle_gamma   90.00
#
_symmetry.space_group_name_H-M   'P 1'
#
loop_
_entity.id
_entity.type
_entity.pdbx_description
1 polymer ?
#
loop_
_entity_poly.entity_id
_entity_poly.type
_entity_poly.pdbx_seq_one_letter_code
_entity_poly.pdbx_strand_id
1 'polypeptide(L)'
;MLANASSLYRLASDPNFERRFAANLQLQQDLRWRPCYAVLKANILFAFSKQDDPEPPFLILIIEDCFIELCDENKLGKDFTFEIKYKTLIQAYHSKIEHELVVGNMALLPLRTNFKGPAPRTDSDLDIIDEALMYFKPNIFFREFEIKGPSDRTLIYLTLYITECLRKLQRSPNKISGQKDLAALALSHQLPIPGEADFPLNNMYKAPANKQEEETMRSYLQQMRQELGVRLCELAFPDPSTKPSKWWLSFARKRFMDKGLVSQGVIL
;
A
#
# COMPACT_ATOMS: atom_id res chain seq x y z
N MET A 1 0.84 -9.43 -7.77
CA MET A 1 1.54 -10.38 -8.67
C MET A 1 2.97 -9.89 -8.84
N LEU A 2 3.97 -10.66 -8.38
CA LEU A 2 5.38 -10.36 -8.64
C LEU A 2 5.84 -11.33 -9.73
N ALA A 3 6.04 -10.81 -10.94
CA ALA A 3 6.54 -11.59 -12.07
C ALA A 3 8.03 -11.31 -12.26
N ASN A 4 8.79 -12.35 -12.64
CA ASN A 4 10.18 -12.20 -13.04
C ASN A 4 10.24 -11.31 -14.31
N ALA A 5 10.83 -10.12 -14.18
CA ALA A 5 10.90 -9.12 -15.25
C ALA A 5 11.89 -9.46 -16.37
N SER A 6 12.64 -10.57 -16.26
CA SER A 6 13.65 -10.99 -17.25
C SER A 6 13.10 -11.05 -18.68
N SER A 7 11.86 -11.52 -18.85
CA SER A 7 11.23 -11.60 -20.17
C SER A 7 10.85 -10.22 -20.74
N LEU A 8 10.43 -9.28 -19.88
CA LEU A 8 10.14 -7.89 -20.29
C LEU A 8 11.42 -7.12 -20.61
N TYR A 9 12.51 -7.39 -19.87
CA TYR A 9 13.83 -6.86 -20.19
C TYR A 9 14.32 -7.35 -21.57
N ARG A 10 14.19 -8.65 -21.85
CA ARG A 10 14.52 -9.21 -23.17
C ARG A 10 13.68 -8.60 -24.28
N LEU A 11 12.39 -8.36 -24.05
CA LEU A 11 11.54 -7.64 -25.00
C LEU A 11 12.09 -6.25 -25.33
N ALA A 12 12.58 -5.52 -24.31
CA ALA A 12 13.18 -4.20 -24.50
C ALA A 12 14.46 -4.24 -25.34
N SER A 13 15.31 -5.26 -25.16
CA SER A 13 16.58 -5.42 -25.89
C SER A 13 16.48 -6.18 -27.21
N ASP A 14 15.35 -6.85 -27.51
CA ASP A 14 15.18 -7.65 -28.72
C ASP A 14 15.16 -6.78 -30.00
N PRO A 15 16.15 -6.89 -30.90
CA PRO A 15 16.19 -6.08 -32.12
C PRO A 15 15.09 -6.44 -33.12
N ASN A 16 14.48 -7.63 -33.01
CA ASN A 16 13.44 -8.08 -33.94
C ASN A 16 12.04 -7.58 -33.55
N PHE A 17 11.87 -7.08 -32.33
CA PHE A 17 10.59 -6.57 -31.87
C PHE A 17 10.40 -5.11 -32.28
N GLU A 18 9.23 -4.81 -32.84
CA GLU A 18 8.92 -3.49 -33.41
C GLU A 18 9.10 -2.36 -32.37
N ARG A 19 10.02 -1.45 -32.69
CA ARG A 19 10.29 -0.23 -31.94
C ARG A 19 9.47 0.91 -32.55
N ARG A 20 8.47 1.39 -31.81
CA ARG A 20 7.62 2.51 -32.25
C ARG A 20 8.31 3.86 -32.08
N PHE A 21 9.09 4.02 -31.01
CA PHE A 21 9.80 5.26 -30.71
C PHE A 21 11.03 4.98 -29.84
N ALA A 22 12.14 5.70 -30.06
CA ALA A 22 13.25 5.74 -29.12
C ALA A 22 13.99 7.08 -29.18
N ALA A 23 14.21 7.70 -28.03
CA ALA A 23 14.84 9.02 -27.95
C ALA A 23 15.39 9.31 -26.55
N ASN A 24 16.26 10.32 -26.48
CA ASN A 24 16.62 10.96 -25.22
C ASN A 24 15.43 11.77 -24.69
N LEU A 25 15.07 11.55 -23.42
CA LEU A 25 14.01 12.26 -22.73
C LEU A 25 14.54 12.92 -21.45
N GLN A 26 13.77 13.87 -20.95
CA GLN A 26 13.96 14.46 -19.62
C GLN A 26 12.79 13.98 -18.75
N LEU A 27 13.09 13.22 -17.71
CA LEU A 27 12.10 12.71 -16.78
C LEU A 27 12.18 13.50 -15.47
N GLN A 28 11.05 13.98 -14.95
CA GLN A 28 11.00 14.58 -13.62
C GLN A 28 10.71 13.49 -12.58
N GLN A 29 11.66 13.27 -11.66
CA GLN A 29 11.50 12.38 -10.50
C GLN A 29 11.94 13.13 -9.25
N ASP A 30 11.18 13.01 -8.16
CA ASP A 30 11.49 13.70 -6.89
C ASP A 30 11.72 15.22 -7.06
N LEU A 31 10.89 15.88 -7.88
CA LEU A 31 10.98 17.31 -8.24
C LEU A 31 12.28 17.72 -8.97
N ARG A 32 13.08 16.75 -9.44
CA ARG A 32 14.30 17.01 -10.20
C ARG A 32 14.20 16.41 -11.59
N TRP A 33 14.66 17.18 -12.58
CA TRP A 33 14.79 16.71 -13.95
C TRP A 33 16.06 15.88 -14.10
N ARG A 34 15.93 14.70 -14.69
CA ARG A 34 17.05 13.83 -15.06
C ARG A 34 16.97 13.46 -16.54
N PRO A 35 18.11 13.40 -17.25
CA PRO A 35 18.15 12.77 -18.56
C PRO A 35 17.88 11.27 -18.43
N CYS A 36 17.24 10.70 -19.44
CA CYS A 36 17.13 9.26 -19.64
C CYS A 36 17.00 8.95 -21.13
N TYR A 37 17.17 7.68 -21.49
CA TYR A 37 16.89 7.17 -22.82
C TYR A 37 15.64 6.31 -22.76
N ALA A 38 14.64 6.61 -23.57
CA ALA A 38 13.37 5.90 -23.56
C ALA A 38 13.16 5.11 -24.84
N VAL A 39 12.62 3.90 -24.71
CA VAL A 39 12.29 3.01 -25.81
C VAL A 39 10.83 2.57 -25.65
N LEU A 40 9.99 2.86 -26.64
CA LEU A 40 8.61 2.40 -26.73
C LEU A 40 8.52 1.19 -27.66
N LYS A 41 8.14 0.05 -27.10
CA LYS A 41 7.82 -1.17 -27.86
C LYS A 41 6.40 -1.58 -27.57
N ALA A 42 5.61 -1.78 -28.62
CA ALA A 42 4.15 -1.89 -28.54
C ALA A 42 3.54 -0.71 -27.74
N ASN A 43 3.02 -0.98 -26.54
CA ASN A 43 2.45 0.01 -25.63
C ASN A 43 3.24 0.12 -24.31
N ILE A 44 4.49 -0.35 -24.28
CA ILE A 44 5.34 -0.33 -23.08
C ILE A 44 6.53 0.61 -23.29
N LEU A 45 6.62 1.63 -22.46
CA LEU A 45 7.74 2.57 -22.41
C LEU A 45 8.77 2.09 -21.39
N PHE A 46 9.98 1.79 -21.87
CA PHE A 46 11.14 1.44 -21.06
C PHE A 46 12.05 2.66 -20.96
N ALA A 47 12.48 3.03 -19.75
CA ALA A 47 13.44 4.13 -19.55
C ALA A 47 14.74 3.63 -18.92
N PHE A 48 15.85 3.98 -19.57
CA PHE A 48 17.23 3.61 -19.26
C PHE A 48 18.03 4.85 -18.85
N SER A 49 19.10 4.67 -18.09
CA SER A 49 19.90 5.82 -17.64
C SER A 49 20.62 6.49 -18.80
N LYS A 50 20.95 5.72 -19.85
CA LYS A 50 21.60 6.17 -21.08
C LYS A 50 21.23 5.26 -22.26
N GLN A 51 21.62 5.67 -23.46
CA GLN A 51 21.52 4.82 -24.64
C GLN A 51 22.47 3.61 -24.50
N ASP A 52 22.02 2.44 -24.96
CA ASP A 52 22.77 1.17 -24.92
C ASP A 52 23.25 0.78 -23.51
N ASP A 53 22.46 1.12 -22.48
CA ASP A 53 22.72 0.79 -21.09
C ASP A 53 22.68 -0.75 -20.88
N PRO A 54 23.74 -1.38 -20.35
CA PRO A 54 23.72 -2.81 -20.03
C PRO A 54 22.83 -3.13 -18.82
N GLU A 55 22.48 -2.11 -18.03
CA GLU A 55 21.59 -2.23 -16.89
C GLU A 55 20.12 -2.28 -17.31
N PRO A 56 19.25 -2.98 -16.54
CA PRO A 56 17.82 -3.01 -16.83
C PRO A 56 17.19 -1.61 -16.75
N PRO A 57 16.05 -1.39 -17.45
CA PRO A 57 15.36 -0.11 -17.40
C PRO A 57 14.93 0.18 -15.96
N PHE A 58 15.21 1.39 -15.49
CA PHE A 58 14.86 1.82 -14.14
C PHE A 58 13.37 2.14 -14.00
N LEU A 59 12.65 2.27 -15.12
CA LEU A 59 11.22 2.53 -15.17
C LEU A 59 10.60 1.81 -16.38
N ILE A 60 9.46 1.16 -16.15
CA ILE A 60 8.63 0.52 -17.17
C ILE A 60 7.21 1.08 -17.00
N LEU A 61 6.63 1.63 -18.07
CA LEU A 61 5.27 2.18 -18.09
C LEU A 61 4.45 1.48 -19.17
N ILE A 62 3.24 1.06 -18.83
CA ILE A 62 2.26 0.55 -19.80
C ILE A 62 1.39 1.73 -20.23
N ILE A 63 1.61 2.24 -21.44
CA ILE A 63 0.98 3.47 -21.98
C ILE A 63 -0.52 3.30 -22.19
N GLU A 64 -0.98 2.10 -22.54
CA GLU A 64 -2.40 1.82 -22.81
C GLU A 64 -3.31 2.12 -21.59
N ASP A 65 -2.74 2.03 -20.40
CA ASP A 65 -3.40 2.33 -19.12
C ASP A 65 -2.99 3.69 -18.57
N CYS A 66 -2.68 4.66 -19.43
CA CYS A 66 -2.35 6.03 -19.00
C CYS A 66 -3.12 7.08 -19.81
N PHE A 67 -3.46 8.19 -19.17
CA PHE A 67 -3.82 9.44 -19.84
C PHE A 67 -2.60 10.36 -19.85
N ILE A 68 -2.40 11.07 -20.95
CA ILE A 68 -1.32 12.05 -21.11
C ILE A 68 -1.94 13.43 -21.07
N GLU A 69 -1.54 14.24 -20.10
CA GLU A 69 -1.95 15.65 -20.00
C GLU A 69 -0.79 16.54 -20.44
N LEU A 70 -1.03 17.43 -21.41
CA LEU A 70 -0.05 18.43 -21.80
C LEU A 70 0.03 19.50 -20.71
N CYS A 71 1.24 19.84 -20.28
CA CYS A 71 1.44 20.79 -19.19
C CYS A 71 1.58 22.23 -19.71
N ASP A 72 1.13 23.19 -18.89
CA ASP A 72 1.38 24.62 -19.09
C ASP A 72 2.82 24.96 -18.72
N GLU A 73 3.57 25.48 -19.70
CA GLU A 73 4.99 25.82 -19.65
C GLU A 73 5.35 26.72 -18.45
N ASN A 74 4.40 27.58 -18.04
CA ASN A 74 4.57 28.55 -16.95
C ASN A 74 4.66 27.92 -15.56
N LYS A 75 4.20 26.67 -15.36
CA LYS A 75 4.20 26.00 -14.05
C LYS A 75 5.43 25.12 -13.81
N LEU A 76 6.05 24.58 -14.86
CA LEU A 76 7.12 23.58 -14.75
C LEU A 76 8.51 24.10 -15.18
N GLY A 77 8.57 25.28 -15.82
CA GLY A 77 9.81 25.90 -16.25
C GLY A 77 10.53 25.13 -17.37
N LYS A 78 9.79 24.33 -18.15
CA LYS A 78 10.28 23.61 -19.34
C LYS A 78 9.18 23.50 -20.40
N ASP A 79 9.56 23.82 -21.63
CA ASP A 79 8.70 23.77 -22.81
C ASP A 79 8.38 22.31 -23.21
N PHE A 80 7.24 22.11 -23.86
CA PHE A 80 6.80 20.80 -24.39
C PHE A 80 6.79 19.66 -23.36
N THR A 81 6.26 19.94 -22.16
CA THR A 81 6.13 18.94 -21.09
C THR A 81 4.75 18.29 -21.07
N PHE A 82 4.69 17.03 -20.67
CA PHE A 82 3.45 16.30 -20.46
C PHE A 82 3.55 15.44 -19.20
N GLU A 83 2.42 15.26 -18.53
CA GLU A 83 2.26 14.39 -17.38
C GLU A 83 1.57 13.09 -17.80
N ILE A 84 2.21 11.96 -17.50
CA ILE A 84 1.58 10.65 -17.64
C ILE A 84 0.82 10.35 -16.35
N LYS A 85 -0.51 10.30 -16.44
CA LYS A 85 -1.41 9.93 -15.35
C LYS A 85 -1.87 8.49 -15.54
N TYR A 86 -1.62 7.65 -14.55
CA TYR A 86 -2.08 6.27 -14.57
C TYR A 86 -3.60 6.21 -14.56
N LYS A 87 -4.16 5.39 -15.45
CA LYS A 87 -5.51 4.84 -15.35
C LYS A 87 -5.47 3.76 -14.27
N THR A 88 -5.32 4.17 -13.01
CA THR A 88 -5.47 3.26 -11.88
C THR A 88 -6.81 2.55 -12.03
N LEU A 89 -6.76 1.21 -12.08
CA LEU A 89 -7.84 0.25 -12.23
C LEU A 89 -9.20 0.77 -11.74
N ILE A 90 -10.23 0.59 -12.57
CA ILE A 90 -11.58 1.14 -12.40
C ILE A 90 -12.25 0.73 -11.06
N GLN A 91 -11.67 -0.21 -10.30
CA GLN A 91 -12.19 -0.65 -9.00
C GLN A 91 -11.08 -0.89 -7.98
N ALA A 92 -11.37 -0.57 -6.71
CA ALA A 92 -10.53 -0.91 -5.58
C ALA A 92 -10.48 -2.44 -5.36
N TYR A 93 -9.42 -2.92 -4.72
CA TYR A 93 -9.29 -4.34 -4.38
C TYR A 93 -10.07 -4.67 -3.10
N HIS A 94 -11.04 -5.56 -3.23
CA HIS A 94 -11.86 -6.07 -2.13
C HIS A 94 -11.31 -7.40 -1.58
N SER A 95 -11.68 -7.71 -0.34
CA SER A 95 -11.32 -8.99 0.27
C SER A 95 -12.03 -10.13 -0.44
N LYS A 96 -11.32 -11.24 -0.64
CA LYS A 96 -11.87 -12.47 -1.23
C LYS A 96 -12.12 -13.56 -0.20
N ILE A 97 -11.83 -13.28 1.07
CA ILE A 97 -11.96 -14.26 2.15
C ILE A 97 -13.39 -14.23 2.67
N GLU A 98 -14.04 -15.39 2.61
CA GLU A 98 -15.37 -15.59 3.18
C GLU A 98 -15.32 -15.56 4.71
N HIS A 99 -16.41 -15.12 5.34
CA HIS A 99 -16.49 -14.99 6.79
C HIS A 99 -17.66 -15.81 7.32
N GLU A 100 -17.43 -16.49 8.44
CA GLU A 100 -18.50 -17.17 9.19
C GLU A 100 -18.89 -16.38 10.45
N LEU A 101 -17.93 -15.65 11.01
CA LEU A 101 -18.08 -14.90 12.25
C LEU A 101 -17.96 -13.40 11.98
N VAL A 102 -18.70 -12.61 12.76
CA VAL A 102 -18.63 -11.15 12.75
C VAL A 102 -18.53 -10.60 14.16
N VAL A 103 -17.94 -9.41 14.27
CA VAL A 103 -17.96 -8.59 15.48
C VAL A 103 -18.37 -7.17 15.07
N GLY A 104 -19.50 -6.70 15.61
CA GLY A 104 -20.24 -5.55 15.07
C GLY A 104 -20.73 -5.86 13.65
N ASN A 105 -20.12 -5.21 12.66
CA ASN A 105 -20.32 -5.52 11.24
C ASN A 105 -19.00 -5.82 10.50
N MET A 106 -17.91 -6.07 11.24
CA MET A 106 -16.62 -6.51 10.70
C MET A 106 -16.56 -8.04 10.69
N ALA A 107 -15.89 -8.61 9.70
CA ALA A 107 -15.62 -10.05 9.70
C ALA A 107 -14.55 -10.38 10.75
N LEU A 108 -14.84 -11.35 11.61
CA LEU A 108 -13.88 -11.97 12.52
C LEU A 108 -13.25 -13.16 11.79
N LEU A 109 -12.24 -12.85 10.97
CA LEU A 109 -11.59 -13.81 10.08
C LEU A 109 -10.50 -14.62 10.80
N PRO A 110 -10.28 -15.89 10.42
CA PRO A 110 -9.16 -16.68 10.89
C PRO A 110 -7.80 -16.03 10.57
N LEU A 111 -6.81 -16.19 11.45
CA LEU A 111 -5.47 -15.62 11.31
C LEU A 111 -4.38 -16.67 11.50
N ARG A 112 -3.33 -16.59 10.68
CA ARG A 112 -2.10 -17.36 10.86
C ARG A 112 -1.17 -16.62 11.83
N THR A 113 -1.42 -16.76 13.13
CA THR A 113 -0.70 -16.00 14.16
C THR A 113 -0.48 -16.80 15.44
N ASN A 114 0.61 -16.46 16.13
CA ASN A 114 0.91 -16.94 17.49
C ASN A 114 0.40 -15.98 18.57
N PHE A 115 -0.06 -14.78 18.22
CA PHE A 115 -0.62 -13.84 19.18
C PHE A 115 -1.97 -14.35 19.71
N LYS A 116 -2.18 -14.18 21.02
CA LYS A 116 -3.44 -14.55 21.68
C LYS A 116 -4.55 -13.57 21.26
N GLY A 117 -5.74 -14.10 21.04
CA GLY A 117 -6.93 -13.33 20.74
C GLY A 117 -8.07 -14.21 20.21
N PRO A 118 -9.21 -13.62 19.85
CA PRO A 118 -10.42 -14.35 19.50
C PRO A 118 -10.43 -14.88 18.06
N ALA A 119 -9.46 -14.52 17.21
CA ALA A 119 -9.40 -15.02 15.84
C ALA A 119 -9.23 -16.55 15.82
N PRO A 120 -10.04 -17.29 15.04
CA PRO A 120 -9.77 -18.70 14.77
C PRO A 120 -8.38 -18.86 14.18
N ARG A 121 -7.72 -19.97 14.47
CA ARG A 121 -6.45 -20.31 13.81
C ARG A 121 -6.73 -20.87 12.42
N THR A 122 -5.85 -20.56 11.49
CA THR A 122 -5.85 -21.17 10.15
C THR A 122 -4.43 -21.53 9.75
N ASP A 123 -4.30 -22.66 9.05
CA ASP A 123 -3.07 -23.10 8.41
C ASP A 123 -3.04 -22.69 6.92
N SER A 124 -4.03 -21.92 6.46
CA SER A 124 -4.04 -21.32 5.12
C SER A 124 -2.79 -20.46 4.89
N ASP A 125 -2.21 -20.57 3.70
CA ASP A 125 -1.08 -19.74 3.28
C ASP A 125 -1.43 -18.25 3.22
N LEU A 126 -2.71 -17.92 3.03
CA LEU A 126 -3.22 -16.57 2.86
C LEU A 126 -4.35 -16.28 3.86
N ASP A 127 -4.17 -15.24 4.66
CA ASP A 127 -5.19 -14.65 5.53
C ASP A 127 -5.45 -13.17 5.21
N ILE A 128 -6.34 -12.53 5.98
CA ILE A 128 -6.75 -11.13 5.73
C ILE A 128 -5.61 -10.13 5.89
N ILE A 129 -4.58 -10.45 6.68
CA ILE A 129 -3.40 -9.58 6.85
C ILE A 129 -2.54 -9.65 5.59
N ASP A 130 -2.41 -10.84 4.98
CA ASP A 130 -1.72 -11.01 3.70
C ASP A 130 -2.47 -10.27 2.57
N GLU A 131 -3.80 -10.35 2.51
CA GLU A 131 -4.59 -9.54 1.56
C GLU A 131 -4.38 -8.05 1.78
N ALA A 132 -4.43 -7.58 3.03
CA ALA A 132 -4.24 -6.17 3.34
C ALA A 132 -2.86 -5.65 2.90
N LEU A 133 -1.79 -6.41 3.17
CA LEU A 133 -0.43 -6.04 2.75
C LEU A 133 -0.27 -6.08 1.22
N MET A 134 -0.89 -7.06 0.55
CA MET A 134 -0.87 -7.19 -0.90
C MET A 134 -1.64 -6.06 -1.60
N TYR A 135 -2.80 -5.69 -1.07
CA TYR A 135 -3.68 -4.66 -1.65
C TYR A 135 -3.38 -3.24 -1.18
N PHE A 136 -2.53 -3.05 -0.16
CA PHE A 136 -2.25 -1.73 0.41
C PHE A 136 -1.79 -0.70 -0.63
N LYS A 137 -0.73 -1.02 -1.40
CA LYS A 137 -0.13 -0.07 -2.35
C LYS A 137 -1.09 0.40 -3.46
N PRO A 138 -1.92 -0.46 -4.07
CA PRO A 138 -2.94 0.03 -4.98
C PRO A 138 -4.12 0.71 -4.26
N ASN A 139 -4.61 0.17 -3.13
CA ASN A 139 -5.81 0.69 -2.48
C ASN A 139 -5.60 2.08 -1.84
N ILE A 140 -4.41 2.40 -1.35
CA ILE A 140 -4.11 3.66 -0.64
C ILE A 140 -4.38 4.94 -1.45
N PHE A 141 -4.55 4.83 -2.77
CA PHE A 141 -4.85 5.96 -3.66
C PHE A 141 -6.35 6.23 -3.85
N PHE A 142 -7.22 5.31 -3.47
CA PHE A 142 -8.66 5.46 -3.65
C PHE A 142 -9.26 6.39 -2.59
N ARG A 143 -10.04 7.38 -3.05
CA ARG A 143 -10.83 8.29 -2.20
C ARG A 143 -12.20 7.73 -1.85
N GLU A 144 -12.71 6.82 -2.66
CA GLU A 144 -13.99 6.14 -2.48
C GLU A 144 -13.76 4.63 -2.52
N PHE A 145 -14.49 3.89 -1.68
CA PHE A 145 -14.43 2.44 -1.62
C PHE A 145 -15.83 1.90 -1.31
N GLU A 146 -16.41 1.18 -2.27
CA GLU A 146 -17.69 0.49 -2.07
C GLU A 146 -17.49 -0.72 -1.16
N ILE A 147 -18.18 -0.75 -0.02
CA ILE A 147 -18.05 -1.85 0.94
C ILE A 147 -18.99 -2.99 0.53
N LYS A 148 -18.44 -4.10 0.01
CA LYS A 148 -19.24 -5.25 -0.44
C LYS A 148 -19.66 -6.18 0.68
N GLY A 149 -18.97 -6.14 1.83
CA GLY A 149 -19.31 -7.00 2.95
C GLY A 149 -18.49 -6.78 4.22
N PRO A 150 -18.67 -7.65 5.24
CA PRO A 150 -17.91 -7.60 6.49
C PRO A 150 -16.39 -7.78 6.32
N SER A 151 -15.94 -8.63 5.39
CA SER A 151 -14.50 -8.84 5.12
C SER A 151 -13.80 -7.57 4.63
N ASP A 152 -14.48 -6.76 3.80
CA ASP A 152 -13.97 -5.46 3.35
C ASP A 152 -13.78 -4.48 4.51
N ARG A 153 -14.66 -4.51 5.52
CA ARG A 153 -14.52 -3.64 6.70
C ARG A 153 -13.29 -4.01 7.52
N THR A 154 -12.95 -5.29 7.60
CA THR A 154 -11.71 -5.76 8.21
C THR A 154 -10.49 -5.32 7.39
N LEU A 155 -10.55 -5.48 6.06
CA LEU A 155 -9.51 -5.02 5.12
C LEU A 155 -9.26 -3.50 5.20
N ILE A 156 -10.32 -2.70 5.26
CA ILE A 156 -10.25 -1.24 5.40
C ILE A 156 -9.53 -0.87 6.70
N TYR A 157 -9.89 -1.49 7.83
CA TYR A 157 -9.25 -1.22 9.11
C TYR A 157 -7.74 -1.49 9.05
N LEU A 158 -7.34 -2.64 8.50
CA LEU A 158 -5.93 -3.00 8.33
C LEU A 158 -5.21 -2.01 7.40
N THR A 159 -5.85 -1.56 6.32
CA THR A 159 -5.29 -0.57 5.39
C THR A 159 -5.00 0.76 6.09
N LEU A 160 -5.91 1.23 6.95
CA LEU A 160 -5.68 2.42 7.77
C LEU A 160 -4.55 2.19 8.78
N TYR A 161 -4.53 1.02 9.43
CA TYR A 161 -3.51 0.68 10.41
C TYR A 161 -2.10 0.56 9.80
N ILE A 162 -1.95 0.02 8.58
CA ILE A 162 -0.67 0.00 7.85
C ILE A 162 -0.12 1.43 7.72
N THR A 163 -0.97 2.41 7.45
CA THR A 163 -0.54 3.81 7.34
C THR A 163 0.03 4.33 8.66
N GLU A 164 -0.61 4.00 9.80
CA GLU A 164 -0.11 4.38 11.13
C GLU A 164 1.22 3.67 11.46
N CYS A 165 1.36 2.39 11.12
CA CYS A 165 2.63 1.68 11.24
C CYS A 165 3.73 2.37 10.43
N LEU A 166 3.46 2.71 9.16
CA LEU A 166 4.45 3.37 8.30
C LEU A 166 4.87 4.75 8.84
N ARG A 167 3.96 5.51 9.45
CA ARG A 167 4.30 6.78 10.14
C ARG A 167 5.23 6.54 11.31
N LYS A 168 4.95 5.52 12.14
CA LYS A 168 5.80 5.15 13.26
C LYS A 168 7.20 4.74 12.80
N LEU A 169 7.27 3.92 11.74
CA LEU A 169 8.53 3.42 11.17
C LEU A 169 9.42 4.52 10.57
N GLN A 170 8.91 5.71 10.25
CA GLN A 170 9.74 6.82 9.73
C GLN A 170 10.89 7.20 10.68
N ARG A 171 10.72 6.94 11.98
CA ARG A 171 11.70 7.28 13.02
C ARG A 171 12.55 6.08 13.45
N SER A 172 12.24 4.88 13.00
CA SER A 172 12.93 3.65 13.42
C SER A 172 14.24 3.49 12.64
N PRO A 173 15.41 3.40 13.31
CA PRO A 173 16.71 3.31 12.64
C PRO A 173 16.99 1.92 12.01
N ASN A 174 16.37 0.86 12.53
CA ASN A 174 16.58 -0.52 12.11
C ASN A 174 15.34 -1.39 12.44
N LYS A 175 15.35 -2.64 11.96
CA LYS A 175 14.23 -3.58 12.11
C LYS A 175 13.88 -3.88 13.56
N ILE A 176 14.89 -4.03 14.43
CA ILE A 176 14.69 -4.32 15.86
C ILE A 176 13.94 -3.16 16.53
N SER A 177 14.33 -1.92 16.26
CA SER A 177 13.60 -0.74 16.74
C SER A 177 12.20 -0.70 16.16
N GLY A 178 12.04 -0.93 14.85
CA GLY A 178 10.73 -0.95 14.20
C GLY A 178 9.77 -1.98 14.79
N GLN A 179 10.25 -3.19 15.07
CA GLN A 179 9.47 -4.22 15.74
C GLN A 179 9.02 -3.80 17.14
N LYS A 180 9.89 -3.16 17.93
CA LYS A 180 9.51 -2.63 19.26
C LYS A 180 8.49 -1.50 19.15
N ASP A 181 8.70 -0.58 18.20
CA ASP A 181 7.80 0.55 17.96
C ASP A 181 6.41 0.09 17.54
N LEU A 182 6.31 -0.90 16.64
CA LEU A 182 5.04 -1.45 16.19
C LEU A 182 4.37 -2.36 17.23
N ALA A 183 5.15 -3.08 18.04
CA ALA A 183 4.61 -3.84 19.17
C ALA A 183 3.97 -2.91 20.21
N ALA A 184 4.60 -1.77 20.50
CA ALA A 184 4.03 -0.75 21.38
C ALA A 184 2.78 -0.10 20.77
N LEU A 185 2.83 0.24 19.47
CA LEU A 185 1.69 0.82 18.75
C LEU A 185 0.46 -0.10 18.77
N ALA A 186 0.63 -1.40 18.57
CA ALA A 186 -0.46 -2.36 18.54
C ALA A 186 -1.26 -2.42 19.86
N LEU A 187 -0.63 -2.08 20.98
CA LEU A 187 -1.21 -2.04 22.32
C LEU A 187 -1.76 -0.66 22.71
N SER A 188 -1.61 0.36 21.87
CA SER A 188 -2.02 1.73 22.21
C SER A 188 -3.54 1.84 22.38
N HIS A 189 -3.96 2.39 23.54
CA HIS A 189 -5.36 2.73 23.81
C HIS A 189 -5.86 3.94 23.02
N GLN A 190 -4.96 4.67 22.34
CA GLN A 190 -5.33 5.80 21.48
C GLN A 190 -5.84 5.35 20.11
N LEU A 191 -5.78 4.05 19.80
CA LEU A 191 -6.33 3.50 18.56
C LEU A 191 -7.82 3.22 18.75
N PRO A 192 -8.70 3.98 18.08
CA PRO A 192 -10.13 3.89 18.35
C PRO A 192 -10.75 2.65 17.71
N ILE A 193 -11.91 2.25 18.26
CA ILE A 193 -12.76 1.19 17.71
C ILE A 193 -14.11 1.76 17.23
N PRO A 194 -14.84 1.06 16.35
CA PRO A 194 -16.21 1.42 15.99
C PRO A 194 -17.08 1.79 17.20
N GLY A 195 -17.74 2.94 17.14
CA GLY A 195 -18.58 3.50 18.20
C GLY A 195 -17.90 4.56 19.07
N GLU A 196 -16.57 4.61 19.10
CA GLU A 196 -15.85 5.69 19.80
C GLU A 196 -15.83 6.96 18.94
N ALA A 197 -15.87 8.13 19.60
CA ALA A 197 -15.96 9.43 18.93
C ALA A 197 -14.83 9.67 17.92
N ASP A 198 -13.63 9.17 18.21
CA ASP A 198 -12.45 9.35 17.38
C ASP A 198 -12.33 8.35 16.21
N PHE A 199 -13.25 7.37 16.12
CA PHE A 199 -13.22 6.41 15.02
C PHE A 199 -13.69 7.06 13.69
N PRO A 200 -12.84 7.11 12.65
CA PRO A 200 -13.05 7.95 11.46
C PRO A 200 -14.19 7.51 10.54
N LEU A 201 -14.72 6.30 10.73
CA LEU A 201 -15.66 5.63 9.82
C LEU A 201 -16.93 5.16 10.55
N ASN A 202 -17.34 5.81 11.64
CA ASN A 202 -18.54 5.42 12.41
C ASN A 202 -19.82 5.30 11.55
N ASN A 203 -19.96 6.07 10.47
CA ASN A 203 -21.12 5.96 9.58
C ASN A 203 -21.17 4.65 8.76
N MET A 204 -20.06 3.93 8.68
CA MET A 204 -19.91 2.70 7.89
C MET A 204 -19.74 1.44 8.77
N TYR A 205 -19.47 1.63 10.07
CA TYR A 205 -19.19 0.58 11.03
C TYR A 205 -20.24 0.58 12.15
N LYS A 206 -20.52 -0.61 12.67
CA LYS A 206 -21.46 -0.79 13.78
C LYS A 206 -20.68 -0.85 15.09
N ALA A 207 -21.09 -0.03 16.05
CA ALA A 207 -20.58 -0.11 17.42
C ALA A 207 -20.91 -1.49 18.04
N PRO A 208 -20.06 -2.01 18.95
CA PRO A 208 -20.40 -3.19 19.75
C PRO A 208 -21.74 -3.02 20.45
N ALA A 209 -22.59 -4.05 20.42
CA ALA A 209 -23.93 -4.01 21.00
C ALA A 209 -23.92 -4.10 22.54
N ASN A 210 -22.86 -4.68 23.11
CA ASN A 210 -22.70 -4.86 24.56
C ASN A 210 -21.21 -4.95 24.94
N LYS A 211 -20.94 -4.94 26.25
CA LYS A 211 -19.58 -4.97 26.81
C LYS A 211 -18.78 -6.21 26.40
N GLN A 212 -19.44 -7.35 26.24
CA GLN A 212 -18.79 -8.60 25.82
C GLN A 212 -18.29 -8.50 24.37
N GLU A 213 -19.14 -8.00 23.48
CA GLU A 213 -18.78 -7.78 22.08
C GLU A 213 -17.69 -6.70 21.94
N GLU A 214 -17.71 -5.68 22.80
CA GLU A 214 -16.66 -4.66 22.85
C GLU A 214 -15.30 -5.27 23.20
N GLU A 215 -15.24 -6.11 24.23
CA GLU A 215 -14.02 -6.81 24.63
C GLU A 215 -13.50 -7.71 23.50
N THR A 216 -14.40 -8.46 22.85
CA THR A 216 -14.06 -9.29 21.68
C THR A 216 -13.52 -8.43 20.53
N MET A 217 -14.15 -7.29 20.23
CA MET A 217 -13.70 -6.38 19.18
C MET A 217 -12.31 -5.83 19.47
N ARG A 218 -12.09 -5.31 20.69
CA ARG A 218 -10.77 -4.77 21.09
C ARG A 218 -9.69 -5.84 21.01
N SER A 219 -9.97 -7.04 21.49
CA SER A 219 -9.03 -8.16 21.46
C SER A 219 -8.72 -8.61 20.03
N TYR A 220 -9.73 -8.69 19.15
CA TYR A 220 -9.54 -9.04 17.74
C TYR A 220 -8.70 -8.00 17.00
N LEU A 221 -9.04 -6.71 17.15
CA LEU A 221 -8.29 -5.62 16.53
C LEU A 221 -6.84 -5.60 17.04
N GLN A 222 -6.61 -5.78 18.34
CA GLN A 222 -5.27 -5.87 18.92
C GLN A 222 -4.46 -7.04 18.34
N GLN A 223 -5.06 -8.23 18.25
CA GLN A 223 -4.41 -9.42 17.69
C GLN A 223 -3.99 -9.18 16.23
N MET A 224 -4.87 -8.61 15.42
CA MET A 224 -4.57 -8.22 14.04
C MET A 224 -3.44 -7.20 13.95
N ARG A 225 -3.45 -6.18 14.82
CA ARG A 225 -2.42 -5.13 14.85
C ARG A 225 -1.04 -5.67 15.19
N GLN A 226 -0.96 -6.62 16.12
CA GLN A 226 0.29 -7.25 16.52
C GLN A 226 0.89 -8.06 15.37
N GLU A 227 0.10 -8.95 14.78
CA GLU A 227 0.53 -9.81 13.67
C GLU A 227 0.91 -8.97 12.44
N LEU A 228 0.09 -7.98 12.07
CA LEU A 228 0.38 -7.09 10.95
C LEU A 228 1.68 -6.33 11.15
N GLY A 229 1.95 -5.82 12.36
CA GLY A 229 3.18 -5.11 12.66
C GLY A 229 4.43 -5.97 12.43
N VAL A 230 4.38 -7.24 12.83
CA VAL A 230 5.47 -8.20 12.58
C VAL A 230 5.67 -8.41 11.08
N ARG A 231 4.62 -8.77 10.34
CA ARG A 231 4.71 -9.05 8.90
C ARG A 231 5.12 -7.81 8.09
N LEU A 232 4.65 -6.63 8.46
CA LEU A 232 5.05 -5.38 7.80
C LEU A 232 6.53 -5.07 8.03
N CYS A 233 7.08 -5.33 9.22
CA CYS A 233 8.51 -5.16 9.49
C CYS A 233 9.38 -6.06 8.60
N GLU A 234 8.95 -7.29 8.31
CA GLU A 234 9.64 -8.16 7.35
C GLU A 234 9.71 -7.55 5.94
N LEU A 235 8.64 -6.85 5.52
CA LEU A 235 8.55 -6.23 4.19
C LEU A 235 9.23 -4.85 4.12
N ALA A 236 9.19 -4.09 5.22
CA ALA A 236 9.70 -2.73 5.29
C ALA A 236 11.22 -2.68 5.50
N PHE A 237 11.83 -3.73 6.07
CA PHE A 237 13.28 -3.81 6.34
C PHE A 237 13.92 -4.96 5.56
N PRO A 238 14.18 -4.81 4.24
CA PRO A 238 14.86 -5.83 3.46
C PRO A 238 16.28 -6.12 3.98
N ASP A 239 16.96 -5.09 4.52
CA ASP A 239 18.16 -5.25 5.36
C ASP A 239 17.81 -4.87 6.81
N PRO A 240 17.84 -5.84 7.75
CA PRO A 240 17.49 -5.62 9.16
C PRO A 240 18.31 -4.55 9.89
N SER A 241 19.52 -4.25 9.41
CA SER A 241 20.45 -3.31 10.04
C SER A 241 20.26 -1.86 9.61
N THR A 242 19.43 -1.63 8.59
CA THR A 242 19.26 -0.31 7.94
C THR A 242 17.90 0.31 8.20
N LYS A 243 17.74 1.56 7.78
CA LYS A 243 16.45 2.28 7.80
C LYS A 243 15.41 1.58 6.92
N PRO A 244 14.11 1.77 7.21
CA PRO A 244 13.06 1.15 6.43
C PRO A 244 13.08 1.62 4.97
N SER A 245 12.67 0.73 4.07
CA SER A 245 12.63 0.92 2.63
C SER A 245 11.82 2.16 2.25
N LYS A 246 12.43 3.05 1.46
CA LYS A 246 11.74 4.23 0.90
C LYS A 246 10.49 3.86 0.09
N TRP A 247 10.44 2.65 -0.47
CA TRP A 247 9.31 2.11 -1.24
C TRP A 247 8.10 1.71 -0.39
N TRP A 248 8.24 1.73 0.93
CA TRP A 248 7.16 1.62 1.90
C TRP A 248 6.90 2.98 2.56
N LEU A 249 7.95 3.70 2.96
CA LEU A 249 7.80 5.00 3.64
C LEU A 249 7.18 6.10 2.77
N SER A 250 7.25 6.01 1.44
CA SER A 250 6.59 6.95 0.52
C SER A 250 5.06 7.02 0.71
N PHE A 251 4.47 6.00 1.32
CA PHE A 251 3.03 5.91 1.58
C PHE A 251 2.61 6.41 2.96
N ALA A 252 3.55 6.70 3.88
CA ALA A 252 3.24 7.08 5.27
C ALA A 252 2.35 8.33 5.42
N ARG A 253 2.38 9.24 4.43
CA ARG A 253 1.57 10.46 4.40
C ARG A 253 0.29 10.33 3.56
N LYS A 254 0.11 9.20 2.86
CA LYS A 254 -1.10 8.95 2.06
C LYS A 254 -2.27 8.60 2.99
N ARG A 255 -3.49 8.78 2.47
CA ARG A 255 -4.73 8.60 3.23
C ARG A 255 -5.72 7.85 2.36
N PHE A 256 -6.04 6.63 2.75
CA PHE A 256 -7.08 5.85 2.12
C PHE A 256 -8.45 6.44 2.48
N MET A 257 -9.31 6.65 1.48
CA MET A 257 -10.60 7.34 1.62
C MET A 257 -10.51 8.73 2.27
N ASP A 258 -9.37 9.40 2.13
CA ASP A 258 -9.05 10.66 2.84
C ASP A 258 -9.18 10.57 4.38
N LYS A 259 -9.11 9.35 4.93
CA LYS A 259 -9.16 9.08 6.38
C LYS A 259 -7.79 8.66 6.93
N GLY A 260 -7.65 8.78 8.24
CA GLY A 260 -6.56 8.19 9.03
C GLY A 260 -7.20 7.49 10.22
N LEU A 261 -6.56 6.47 10.79
CA LEU A 261 -7.16 5.71 11.90
C LEU A 261 -7.30 6.58 13.15
N VAL A 262 -6.44 7.58 13.28
CA VAL A 262 -6.50 8.63 14.29
C VAL A 262 -6.60 10.01 13.65
N SER A 263 -7.11 10.96 14.43
CA SER A 263 -7.23 12.37 14.06
C SER A 263 -5.88 12.97 13.63
N GLN A 264 -5.92 13.93 12.71
CA GLN A 264 -4.72 14.62 12.25
C GLN A 264 -4.01 15.32 13.41
N GLY A 265 -2.70 15.14 13.53
CA GLY A 265 -1.88 15.73 14.58
C GLY A 265 -1.70 14.85 15.82
N VAL A 266 -2.44 13.75 15.94
CA VAL A 266 -2.19 12.74 16.99
C VAL A 266 -0.91 11.98 16.65
N ILE A 267 0.08 12.04 17.55
CA ILE A 267 1.33 11.28 17.43
C ILE A 267 1.19 10.03 18.29
N LEU A 268 1.08 8.88 17.64
CA LEU A 268 1.07 7.55 18.26
C LEU A 268 2.49 7.02 18.53
#